data_AF-A0A804QTX7-F1
#
_entry.id   AF-A0A804QTX7-F1
#
_cell.length_a   1.000
_cell.length_b   1.000
_cell.length_c   1.000
_cell.angle_alpha   90.00
_cell.angle_beta   90.00
_cell.angle_gamma   90.00
#
_symmetry.space_group_name_H-M   'P 1'
#
loop_
_entity.id
_entity.type
_entity.pdbx_description
1 polymer ?
#
loop_
_entity_poly.entity_id
_entity_poly.type
_entity_poly.pdbx_seq_one_letter_code
_entity_poly.pdbx_strand_id
1 'polypeptide(L)'
;MKPPASGSMCALACLFLLSAGILLAAAVYRPFQSRAAASWDPFSRVQQKEEAPAPPPLARRGSYRAAPPAPDAVSPSAGGPADWSPDDDDDADAGPPSPAPAPSEEGWGDGDEDAQCDLFDGEWVEDAAGYPLYDAAECPFLSDQVACRRNGRPDSGYERWRWQPRGCGGTTRLGGAEALELCRDKRLVLVGDSLNRNMWESLACILYAAVPDRLRTRLIDDAGSEYMIFRAMDYNCSVEFFWSPFLVKLETKDNKTKALELDQLPPMLQRTLGADVLIFNTGHWWTHTGKLRAWDHLEWGGKTVQMAGEEAFDGALRTWARWIDYNIDPSRTRVFFRSVSPEHKSVNWCYNQTAPISRGNIAPWFPQSLIDIIEKNIKRMKTPIVYMNITRLSELRIDAHPSIYTITHEGKPLSKEQRQQPLTYSDCSHWCLPGLPDTWNMLLFNFLIRPLPST
;
A
#
# COMPACT_ATOMS: atom_id res chain seq x y z
N MET A 1 -78.06 -31.82 12.69
CA MET A 1 -77.04 -31.55 13.72
C MET A 1 -75.68 -31.54 13.05
N LYS A 2 -75.06 -30.38 12.85
CA LYS A 2 -73.66 -30.28 12.37
C LYS A 2 -72.75 -30.34 13.61
N PRO A 3 -71.67 -31.13 13.60
CA PRO A 3 -70.79 -31.30 14.75
C PRO A 3 -69.93 -30.04 14.99
N PRO A 4 -69.52 -29.76 16.24
CA PRO A 4 -68.80 -28.54 16.58
C PRO A 4 -67.32 -28.60 16.18
N ALA A 5 -66.80 -27.42 15.82
CA ALA A 5 -65.46 -27.20 15.31
C ALA A 5 -64.37 -27.48 16.36
N SER A 6 -63.57 -28.52 16.13
CA SER A 6 -62.38 -28.87 16.91
C SER A 6 -61.11 -28.07 16.52
N GLY A 7 -61.23 -27.08 15.63
CA GLY A 7 -60.07 -26.33 15.09
C GLY A 7 -59.47 -25.27 16.03
N SER A 8 -60.19 -24.81 17.05
CA SER A 8 -59.72 -23.69 17.89
C SER A 8 -58.68 -24.12 18.94
N MET A 9 -58.76 -25.35 19.45
CA MET A 9 -57.87 -25.80 20.51
C MET A 9 -56.43 -26.11 20.05
N CYS A 10 -56.23 -26.59 18.81
CA CYS A 10 -54.88 -26.84 18.29
C CYS A 10 -54.08 -25.53 18.09
N ALA A 11 -54.72 -24.47 17.61
CA ALA A 11 -54.04 -23.19 17.37
C ALA A 11 -53.55 -22.54 18.67
N LEU A 12 -54.36 -22.61 19.73
CA LEU A 12 -53.99 -22.11 21.05
C LEU A 12 -52.82 -22.92 21.66
N ALA A 13 -52.85 -24.25 21.54
CA ALA A 13 -51.77 -25.10 22.06
C ALA A 13 -50.42 -24.83 21.35
N CYS A 14 -50.43 -24.61 20.04
CA CYS A 14 -49.20 -24.28 19.29
C CYS A 14 -48.61 -22.92 19.69
N LEU A 15 -49.44 -21.92 19.96
CA LEU A 15 -48.98 -20.60 20.41
C LEU A 15 -48.36 -20.65 21.81
N PHE A 16 -48.93 -21.44 22.72
CA PHE A 16 -48.36 -21.62 24.06
C PHE A 16 -46.98 -22.32 24.01
N LEU A 17 -46.82 -23.36 23.19
CA LEU A 17 -45.54 -24.07 23.06
C LEU A 17 -44.43 -23.19 22.44
N LEU A 18 -44.77 -22.36 21.46
CA LEU A 18 -43.82 -21.40 20.87
C LEU A 18 -43.37 -20.34 21.89
N SER A 19 -44.30 -19.82 22.70
CA SER A 19 -43.96 -18.82 23.73
C SER A 19 -43.08 -19.40 24.86
N ALA A 20 -43.33 -20.64 25.28
CA ALA A 20 -42.52 -21.33 26.27
C ALA A 20 -41.10 -21.63 25.76
N GLY A 21 -40.96 -22.00 24.48
CA GLY A 21 -39.66 -22.24 23.85
C GLY A 21 -38.78 -20.99 23.78
N ILE A 22 -39.38 -19.82 23.48
CA ILE A 22 -38.66 -18.55 23.42
C ILE A 22 -38.22 -18.09 24.82
N LEU A 23 -39.05 -18.28 25.84
CA LEU A 23 -38.70 -17.93 27.22
C LEU A 23 -37.59 -18.83 27.80
N LEU A 24 -37.59 -20.13 27.46
CA LEU A 24 -36.51 -21.05 27.84
C LEU A 24 -35.19 -20.71 27.13
N ALA A 25 -35.23 -20.34 25.85
CA ALA A 25 -34.04 -19.91 25.11
C ALA A 25 -33.44 -18.61 25.69
N ALA A 26 -34.27 -17.66 26.13
CA ALA A 26 -33.82 -16.43 26.76
C ALA A 26 -33.22 -16.67 28.17
N ALA A 27 -33.75 -17.63 28.93
CA ALA A 27 -33.24 -17.96 30.28
C ALA A 27 -31.89 -18.68 30.26
N VAL A 28 -31.56 -19.40 29.19
CA VAL A 28 -30.29 -20.14 29.03
C VAL A 28 -29.21 -19.30 28.35
N TYR A 29 -29.56 -18.14 27.77
CA TYR A 29 -28.60 -17.26 27.13
C TYR A 29 -27.75 -16.50 28.16
N ARG A 30 -26.66 -17.13 28.62
CA ARG A 30 -25.58 -16.44 29.32
C ARG A 30 -24.67 -15.78 28.28
N PRO A 31 -24.65 -14.44 28.18
CA PRO A 31 -23.73 -13.77 27.27
C PRO A 31 -22.30 -14.08 27.70
N PHE A 32 -21.50 -14.52 26.72
CA PHE A 32 -20.09 -14.79 26.86
C PHE A 32 -19.41 -13.47 27.28
N GLN A 33 -19.07 -13.34 28.57
CA GLN A 33 -18.25 -12.23 29.04
C GLN A 33 -16.88 -12.37 28.39
N SER A 34 -16.58 -11.51 27.42
CA SER A 34 -15.23 -11.32 26.94
C SER A 34 -14.37 -10.92 28.13
N ARG A 35 -13.46 -11.80 28.55
CA ARG A 35 -12.34 -11.39 29.39
C ARG A 35 -11.69 -10.21 28.68
N ALA A 36 -11.66 -9.06 29.36
CA ALA A 36 -10.87 -7.92 28.94
C ALA A 36 -9.47 -8.46 28.58
N ALA A 37 -9.14 -8.39 27.29
CA ALA A 37 -7.81 -8.66 26.82
C ALA A 37 -6.94 -7.61 27.50
N ALA A 38 -6.21 -8.04 28.53
CA ALA A 38 -5.14 -7.25 29.07
C ALA A 38 -4.27 -6.80 27.88
N SER A 39 -3.93 -5.52 27.85
CA SER A 39 -2.99 -4.96 26.88
C SER A 39 -1.64 -5.63 27.10
N TRP A 40 -1.39 -6.72 26.37
CA TRP A 40 -0.07 -7.34 26.29
C TRP A 40 0.72 -6.53 25.28
N ASP A 41 1.43 -5.51 25.76
CA ASP A 41 2.41 -4.73 25.01
C ASP A 41 3.81 -5.37 25.20
N PRO A 42 4.34 -6.10 24.19
CA PRO A 42 5.61 -6.81 24.34
C PRO A 42 6.85 -5.89 24.35
N PHE A 43 6.70 -4.57 24.15
CA PHE A 43 7.84 -3.68 23.94
C PHE A 43 8.09 -2.68 25.08
N SER A 44 7.32 -2.74 26.16
CA SER A 44 7.54 -1.93 27.37
C SER A 44 8.86 -2.23 28.13
N ARG A 45 9.65 -3.23 27.71
CA ARG A 45 10.94 -3.57 28.36
C ARG A 45 12.19 -3.25 27.54
N VAL A 46 12.08 -2.62 26.38
CA VAL A 46 13.26 -2.19 25.61
C VAL A 46 13.11 -0.72 25.21
N GLN A 47 13.34 0.18 26.16
CA GLN A 47 13.87 1.54 25.95
C GLN A 47 13.94 2.28 27.31
N GLN A 48 14.80 1.79 28.20
CA GLN A 48 15.52 2.69 29.10
C GLN A 48 16.88 2.92 28.46
N LYS A 49 17.00 3.92 27.59
CA LYS A 49 18.32 4.45 27.22
C LYS A 49 18.20 5.92 26.85
N GLU A 50 18.72 6.72 27.77
CA GLU A 50 19.18 8.11 27.71
C GLU A 50 18.64 9.02 26.60
N GLU A 51 17.94 10.04 27.09
CA GLU A 51 17.64 11.32 26.46
C GLU A 51 18.83 11.86 25.66
N ALA A 52 18.70 11.91 24.33
CA ALA A 52 19.70 12.51 23.46
C ALA A 52 19.73 14.04 23.68
N PRO A 53 20.91 14.66 23.88
CA PRO A 53 21.00 16.08 24.19
C PRO A 53 20.62 16.95 22.98
N ALA A 54 19.98 18.08 23.26
CA ALA A 54 19.50 19.06 22.28
C ALA A 54 20.63 19.59 21.36
N PRO A 55 20.34 19.87 20.08
CA PRO A 55 21.35 20.20 19.09
C PRO A 55 22.01 21.57 19.36
N PRO A 56 23.33 21.71 19.13
CA PRO A 56 24.04 22.96 19.37
C PRO A 56 23.72 24.02 18.29
N PRO A 57 23.77 25.32 18.65
CA PRO A 57 23.44 26.41 17.74
C PRO A 57 24.52 26.64 16.65
N LEU A 58 24.04 26.99 15.46
CA LEU A 58 24.80 27.23 14.23
C LEU A 58 25.86 28.34 14.40
N ALA A 59 27.13 27.96 14.49
CA ALA A 59 28.27 28.87 14.47
C ALA A 59 28.82 29.05 13.05
N ARG A 60 29.12 30.32 12.75
CA ARG A 60 29.50 30.90 11.46
C ARG A 60 30.85 30.40 10.93
N ARG A 61 30.90 30.23 9.61
CA ARG A 61 32.09 29.98 8.77
C ARG A 61 33.28 30.87 9.16
N GLY A 62 34.40 30.23 9.48
CA GLY A 62 35.73 30.82 9.56
C GLY A 62 36.73 29.92 8.83
N SER A 63 37.35 30.45 7.79
CA SER A 63 38.36 29.83 6.95
C SER A 63 39.72 29.79 7.64
N TYR A 64 40.41 28.65 7.70
CA TYR A 64 41.89 28.61 7.70
C TYR A 64 42.45 27.34 7.04
N ARG A 65 43.16 27.62 5.94
CA ARG A 65 44.34 27.02 5.29
C ARG A 65 44.93 25.67 5.75
N ALA A 66 45.37 24.95 4.72
CA ALA A 66 46.10 23.68 4.68
C ALA A 66 47.59 23.74 5.04
N ALA A 67 48.13 22.59 5.51
CA ALA A 67 49.42 21.91 5.20
C ALA A 67 49.72 20.82 6.29
N PRO A 68 50.69 19.89 6.13
CA PRO A 68 50.88 18.81 5.14
C PRO A 68 51.07 17.41 5.84
N PRO A 69 51.52 16.31 5.18
CA PRO A 69 51.16 14.92 5.54
C PRO A 69 52.21 14.06 6.31
N ALA A 70 51.71 12.88 6.74
CA ALA A 70 52.32 11.55 7.01
C ALA A 70 53.55 11.42 7.95
N PRO A 71 53.51 10.38 8.80
CA PRO A 71 54.44 9.29 8.56
C PRO A 71 53.81 7.89 8.67
N ASP A 72 54.30 6.99 7.81
CA ASP A 72 54.17 5.54 7.90
C ASP A 72 55.07 4.98 9.01
N ALA A 73 54.58 4.00 9.78
CA ALA A 73 55.43 2.99 10.42
C ALA A 73 54.65 1.76 10.92
N VAL A 74 54.86 0.66 10.19
CA VAL A 74 55.28 -0.68 10.69
C VAL A 74 54.34 -1.49 11.62
N SER A 75 53.90 -2.62 11.06
CA SER A 75 53.42 -3.84 11.73
C SER A 75 54.51 -4.52 12.59
N PRO A 76 54.08 -5.29 13.60
CA PRO A 76 54.74 -6.56 13.88
C PRO A 76 53.77 -7.75 13.87
N SER A 77 54.34 -8.85 13.41
CA SER A 77 53.86 -10.21 13.29
C SER A 77 53.89 -11.01 14.60
N ALA A 78 53.19 -12.15 14.55
CA ALA A 78 53.50 -13.45 15.16
C ALA A 78 52.85 -13.82 16.51
N GLY A 79 52.14 -14.97 16.49
CA GLY A 79 51.83 -15.78 17.67
C GLY A 79 50.50 -16.56 17.56
N GLY A 80 50.54 -17.84 17.16
CA GLY A 80 49.57 -18.86 17.59
C GLY A 80 49.91 -19.38 19.00
N PRO A 81 49.44 -20.56 19.48
CA PRO A 81 48.55 -21.57 18.88
C PRO A 81 47.47 -22.14 19.87
N ALA A 82 46.96 -23.34 19.55
CA ALA A 82 46.18 -24.33 20.34
C ALA A 82 44.65 -24.21 20.22
N ASP A 83 43.94 -25.03 19.43
CA ASP A 83 43.75 -26.51 19.52
C ASP A 83 43.06 -26.96 20.81
N TRP A 84 41.74 -27.13 20.74
CA TRP A 84 40.93 -28.02 21.59
C TRP A 84 39.75 -28.53 20.77
N SER A 85 39.81 -29.80 20.37
CA SER A 85 38.66 -30.67 20.10
C SER A 85 38.37 -31.46 21.38
N PRO A 86 37.10 -31.77 21.69
CA PRO A 86 36.71 -33.19 21.65
C PRO A 86 35.26 -33.48 21.21
N ASP A 87 35.14 -34.63 20.54
CA ASP A 87 34.15 -35.71 20.64
C ASP A 87 32.69 -35.53 20.19
N ASP A 88 32.39 -36.25 19.10
CA ASP A 88 31.37 -37.31 18.96
C ASP A 88 29.93 -37.04 19.45
N ASP A 89 28.98 -37.00 18.51
CA ASP A 89 27.97 -38.05 18.36
C ASP A 89 27.09 -37.83 17.12
N ASP A 90 26.73 -38.95 16.50
CA ASP A 90 25.89 -39.12 15.32
C ASP A 90 24.55 -38.37 15.36
N ASP A 91 24.17 -37.73 14.25
CA ASP A 91 22.84 -37.95 13.66
C ASP A 91 22.82 -37.42 12.22
N ALA A 92 22.60 -38.36 11.30
CA ALA A 92 22.30 -38.09 9.91
C ALA A 92 20.89 -37.50 9.81
N ASP A 93 20.78 -36.17 9.69
CA ASP A 93 19.55 -35.54 9.22
C ASP A 93 19.86 -34.55 8.10
N ALA A 94 19.02 -34.62 7.06
CA ALA A 94 19.25 -34.04 5.75
C ALA A 94 19.53 -32.54 5.83
N GLY A 95 20.72 -32.13 5.36
CA GLY A 95 21.08 -30.72 5.24
C GLY A 95 20.06 -29.95 4.38
N PRO A 96 19.83 -28.66 4.68
CA PRO A 96 18.86 -27.84 3.97
C PRO A 96 19.17 -27.79 2.47
N PRO A 97 18.13 -27.71 1.60
CA PRO A 97 18.35 -27.68 0.16
C PRO A 97 19.24 -26.49 -0.20
N SER A 98 20.20 -26.74 -1.09
CA SER A 98 21.07 -25.68 -1.62
C SER A 98 20.22 -24.58 -2.28
N PRO A 99 20.60 -23.29 -2.09
CA PRO A 99 19.86 -22.18 -2.69
C PRO A 99 19.77 -22.34 -4.21
N ALA A 100 18.62 -21.94 -4.77
CA ALA A 100 18.44 -21.89 -6.21
C ALA A 100 19.55 -21.03 -6.85
N PRO A 101 20.11 -21.44 -8.00
CA PRO A 101 21.16 -20.68 -8.66
C PRO A 101 20.66 -19.28 -9.01
N ALA A 102 21.51 -18.28 -8.76
CA ALA A 102 21.26 -16.90 -9.19
C ALA A 102 20.96 -16.86 -10.69
N PRO A 103 20.04 -15.99 -11.16
CA PRO A 103 19.79 -15.83 -12.58
C PRO A 103 21.11 -15.59 -13.32
N SER A 104 21.28 -16.27 -14.45
CA SER A 104 22.43 -16.07 -15.33
C SER A 104 22.58 -14.59 -15.64
N GLU A 105 23.79 -14.04 -15.47
CA GLU A 105 24.19 -12.73 -15.99
C GLU A 105 24.20 -12.77 -17.54
N GLU A 106 23.03 -12.96 -18.16
CA GLU A 106 22.83 -12.48 -19.51
C GLU A 106 22.93 -10.96 -19.41
N GLY A 107 24.06 -10.44 -19.89
CA GLY A 107 24.44 -9.04 -19.77
C GLY A 107 23.28 -8.13 -20.13
N TRP A 108 22.77 -7.42 -19.12
CA TRP A 108 21.97 -6.22 -19.28
C TRP A 108 22.78 -5.29 -20.18
N GLY A 109 22.32 -5.10 -21.42
CA GLY A 109 23.05 -4.34 -22.41
C GLY A 109 23.52 -3.02 -21.82
N ASP A 110 24.82 -2.76 -21.93
CA ASP A 110 25.41 -1.45 -21.71
C ASP A 110 24.88 -0.53 -22.81
N GLY A 111 23.69 0.01 -22.57
CA GLY A 111 22.94 0.85 -23.48
C GLY A 111 22.54 2.11 -22.75
N ASP A 112 23.35 3.15 -22.90
CA ASP A 112 23.06 4.55 -22.50
C ASP A 112 21.69 5.06 -23.01
N GLU A 113 21.01 4.34 -23.91
CA GLU A 113 19.65 4.66 -24.38
C GLU A 113 18.55 4.41 -23.33
N ASP A 114 18.72 3.47 -22.38
CA ASP A 114 17.69 3.13 -21.38
C ASP A 114 17.60 4.16 -20.23
N ALA A 115 18.61 5.02 -20.06
CA ALA A 115 18.64 6.02 -19.00
C ALA A 115 17.67 7.19 -19.24
N GLN A 116 17.17 7.40 -20.46
CA GLN A 116 16.52 8.65 -20.86
C GLN A 116 15.04 8.55 -21.26
N CYS A 117 14.45 7.36 -21.23
CA CYS A 117 13.06 7.19 -21.61
C CYS A 117 12.08 7.47 -20.45
N ASP A 118 10.91 8.04 -20.76
CA ASP A 118 9.80 8.22 -19.82
C ASP A 118 8.98 6.93 -19.74
N LEU A 119 9.07 6.22 -18.60
CA LEU A 119 8.34 4.98 -18.37
C LEU A 119 6.81 5.17 -18.31
N PHE A 120 6.32 6.40 -18.17
CA PHE A 120 4.89 6.72 -18.10
C PHE A 120 4.28 7.17 -19.42
N ASP A 121 5.09 7.33 -20.48
CA ASP A 121 4.60 7.54 -21.85
C ASP A 121 4.66 6.24 -22.65
N GLY A 122 3.53 5.80 -23.16
CA GLY A 122 3.40 4.46 -23.74
C GLY A 122 1.98 4.11 -24.16
N GLU A 123 1.74 2.82 -24.35
CA GLU A 123 0.45 2.27 -24.72
C GLU A 123 0.16 0.95 -24.00
N TRP A 124 -1.14 0.63 -23.90
CA TRP A 124 -1.58 -0.66 -23.40
C TRP A 124 -1.62 -1.68 -24.53
N VAL A 125 -0.96 -2.81 -24.32
CA VAL A 125 -0.95 -3.94 -25.26
C VAL A 125 -1.48 -5.18 -24.56
N GLU A 126 -2.23 -6.01 -25.29
CA GLU A 126 -2.69 -7.29 -24.76
C GLU A 126 -1.52 -8.27 -24.70
N ASP A 127 -1.39 -8.98 -23.59
CA ASP A 127 -0.31 -9.93 -23.29
C ASP A 127 -0.86 -11.11 -22.47
N ALA A 128 -1.70 -11.92 -23.11
CA ALA A 128 -2.30 -13.09 -22.47
C ALA A 128 -1.28 -14.20 -22.13
N ALA A 129 -0.04 -14.10 -22.61
CA ALA A 129 1.02 -15.07 -22.33
C ALA A 129 1.77 -14.74 -21.02
N GLY A 130 1.99 -13.45 -20.75
CA GLY A 130 2.67 -12.99 -19.53
C GLY A 130 1.76 -12.59 -18.37
N TYR A 131 0.45 -12.44 -18.60
CA TYR A 131 -0.48 -11.92 -17.60
C TYR A 131 -1.69 -12.84 -17.36
N PRO A 132 -2.25 -12.85 -16.13
CA PRO A 132 -1.82 -12.05 -14.96
C PRO A 132 -0.51 -12.54 -14.31
N LEU A 133 0.15 -11.68 -13.52
CA LEU A 133 1.40 -12.03 -12.82
C LEU A 133 1.20 -13.08 -11.71
N TYR A 134 -0.04 -13.28 -11.27
CA TYR A 134 -0.44 -14.25 -10.25
C TYR A 134 -1.94 -14.59 -10.41
N ASP A 135 -2.36 -15.76 -9.92
CA ASP A 135 -3.79 -16.07 -9.80
C ASP A 135 -4.37 -15.47 -8.51
N ALA A 136 -5.40 -14.65 -8.64
CA ALA A 136 -6.10 -14.04 -7.51
C ALA A 136 -6.63 -15.09 -6.52
N ALA A 137 -7.03 -16.28 -6.99
CA ALA A 137 -7.54 -17.35 -6.14
C ALA A 137 -6.46 -17.94 -5.22
N GLU A 138 -5.18 -17.81 -5.60
CA GLU A 138 -4.05 -18.30 -4.81
C GLU A 138 -3.57 -17.30 -3.77
N CYS A 139 -3.93 -16.02 -3.88
CA CYS A 139 -3.52 -14.98 -2.94
C CYS A 139 -4.52 -14.86 -1.77
N PRO A 140 -4.17 -15.31 -0.55
CA PRO A 140 -5.15 -15.48 0.54
C PRO A 140 -5.56 -14.16 1.23
N PHE A 141 -4.88 -13.06 0.93
CA PHE A 141 -5.02 -11.78 1.66
C PHE A 141 -5.57 -10.63 0.81
N LEU A 142 -6.05 -10.92 -0.40
CA LEU A 142 -6.83 -9.95 -1.17
C LEU A 142 -8.12 -9.60 -0.42
N SER A 143 -8.34 -8.30 -0.21
CA SER A 143 -9.60 -7.81 0.34
C SER A 143 -10.75 -8.07 -0.63
N ASP A 144 -11.96 -8.29 -0.09
CA ASP A 144 -13.14 -8.47 -0.93
C ASP A 144 -13.45 -7.23 -1.79
N GLN A 145 -12.92 -6.05 -1.44
CA GLN A 145 -13.16 -4.82 -2.20
C GLN A 145 -12.57 -4.89 -3.62
N VAL A 146 -11.46 -5.61 -3.80
CA VAL A 146 -10.69 -5.64 -5.05
C VAL A 146 -10.68 -7.03 -5.72
N ALA A 147 -11.17 -8.07 -5.03
CA ALA A 147 -11.27 -9.44 -5.54
C ALA A 147 -12.47 -9.64 -6.50
N CYS A 148 -12.49 -8.91 -7.63
CA CYS A 148 -13.65 -8.81 -8.52
C CYS A 148 -14.18 -10.15 -9.05
N ARG A 149 -13.29 -11.10 -9.42
CA ARG A 149 -13.70 -12.43 -9.87
C ARG A 149 -14.40 -13.22 -8.75
N ARG A 150 -13.88 -13.13 -7.51
CA ARG A 150 -14.51 -13.72 -6.31
C ARG A 150 -15.90 -13.11 -6.06
N ASN A 151 -16.09 -11.84 -6.40
CA ASN A 151 -17.38 -11.14 -6.32
C ASN A 151 -18.33 -11.42 -7.50
N GLY A 152 -17.96 -12.33 -8.40
CA GLY A 152 -18.77 -12.78 -9.53
C GLY A 152 -18.68 -11.90 -10.77
N ARG A 153 -17.57 -11.17 -10.95
CA ARG A 153 -17.25 -10.54 -12.24
C ARG A 153 -17.01 -11.64 -13.30
N PRO A 154 -17.76 -11.66 -14.42
CA PRO A 154 -17.73 -12.77 -15.37
C PRO A 154 -16.58 -12.68 -16.38
N ASP A 155 -16.13 -11.47 -16.72
CA ASP A 155 -15.01 -11.23 -17.62
C ASP A 155 -13.67 -11.22 -16.86
N SER A 156 -12.59 -11.56 -17.56
CA SER A 156 -11.20 -11.50 -17.03
C SER A 156 -10.22 -10.85 -18.02
N GLY A 157 -10.72 -10.26 -19.11
CA GLY A 157 -9.87 -9.63 -20.13
C GLY A 157 -9.06 -8.45 -19.61
N TYR A 158 -9.56 -7.75 -18.58
CA TYR A 158 -8.85 -6.63 -17.93
C TYR A 158 -7.54 -7.06 -17.24
N GLU A 159 -7.36 -8.35 -16.96
CA GLU A 159 -6.17 -8.87 -16.29
C GLU A 159 -4.99 -9.04 -17.27
N ARG A 160 -5.25 -9.01 -18.58
CA ARG A 160 -4.29 -9.43 -19.64
C ARG A 160 -3.59 -8.27 -20.34
N TRP A 161 -3.59 -7.09 -19.75
CA TRP A 161 -3.02 -5.89 -20.36
C TRP A 161 -1.66 -5.56 -19.74
N ARG A 162 -0.66 -5.38 -20.60
CA ARG A 162 0.68 -4.92 -20.24
C ARG A 162 0.87 -3.48 -20.70
N TRP A 163 1.51 -2.67 -19.86
CA TRP A 163 1.97 -1.35 -20.25
C TRP A 163 3.27 -1.46 -21.05
N GLN A 164 3.33 -0.80 -22.19
CA GLN A 164 4.51 -0.73 -23.04
C GLN A 164 4.99 0.72 -23.16
N PRO A 165 6.02 1.10 -22.38
CA PRO A 165 6.65 2.40 -22.52
C PRO A 165 7.24 2.61 -23.92
N ARG A 166 7.14 3.84 -24.43
CA ARG A 166 7.66 4.21 -25.75
C ARG A 166 9.16 4.49 -25.65
N GLY A 167 9.95 3.87 -26.53
CA GLY A 167 11.38 4.18 -26.66
C GLY A 167 12.26 3.72 -25.49
N CYS A 168 11.84 2.72 -24.73
CA CYS A 168 12.58 2.17 -23.58
C CYS A 168 13.19 0.77 -23.84
N GLY A 169 13.71 0.50 -25.05
CA GLY A 169 14.43 -0.76 -25.36
C GLY A 169 13.65 -2.08 -25.27
N GLY A 170 12.40 -2.09 -24.78
CA GLY A 170 11.62 -3.30 -24.52
C GLY A 170 12.00 -4.04 -23.22
N THR A 171 12.94 -3.51 -22.44
CA THR A 171 13.55 -4.12 -21.24
C THR A 171 12.70 -4.06 -19.96
N THR A 172 11.48 -3.55 -20.02
CA THR A 172 10.63 -3.35 -18.83
C THR A 172 9.85 -4.61 -18.38
N ARG A 173 10.22 -5.80 -18.84
CA ARG A 173 9.48 -7.05 -18.60
C ARG A 173 9.91 -7.72 -17.29
N LEU A 174 9.66 -7.05 -16.18
CA LEU A 174 9.83 -7.65 -14.86
C LEU A 174 8.61 -8.50 -14.53
N GLY A 175 8.84 -9.73 -14.06
CA GLY A 175 7.84 -10.58 -13.45
C GLY A 175 7.95 -10.57 -11.94
N GLY A 176 7.19 -11.46 -11.30
CA GLY A 176 7.20 -11.59 -9.84
C GLY A 176 8.54 -12.08 -9.28
N ALA A 177 9.24 -12.96 -10.01
CA ALA A 177 10.54 -13.49 -9.58
C ALA A 177 11.61 -12.39 -9.51
N GLU A 178 11.70 -11.55 -10.55
CA GLU A 178 12.62 -10.42 -10.58
C GLU A 178 12.25 -9.38 -9.51
N ALA A 179 10.96 -9.09 -9.32
CA ALA A 179 10.50 -8.20 -8.26
C ALA A 179 10.87 -8.72 -6.86
N LEU A 180 10.78 -10.04 -6.64
CA LEU A 180 11.14 -10.67 -5.37
C LEU A 180 12.65 -10.58 -5.09
N GLU A 181 13.50 -10.83 -6.08
CA GLU A 181 14.95 -10.63 -5.94
C GLU A 181 15.31 -9.16 -5.74
N LEU A 182 14.67 -8.24 -6.46
CA LEU A 182 14.86 -6.80 -6.23
C LEU A 182 14.38 -6.37 -4.85
N CYS A 183 13.41 -7.06 -4.23
CA CYS A 183 12.99 -6.79 -2.86
C CYS A 183 13.92 -7.40 -1.79
N ARG A 184 14.88 -8.25 -2.18
CA ARG A 184 15.79 -8.91 -1.23
C ARG A 184 16.49 -7.88 -0.34
N ASP A 185 16.49 -8.16 0.95
CA ASP A 185 17.04 -7.32 2.02
C ASP A 185 16.49 -5.90 2.06
N LYS A 186 15.25 -5.69 1.58
CA LYS A 186 14.61 -4.37 1.55
C LYS A 186 13.31 -4.32 2.33
N ARG A 187 13.08 -3.14 2.88
CA ARG A 187 11.83 -2.71 3.51
C ARG A 187 11.16 -1.65 2.65
N LEU A 188 10.08 -2.05 1.98
CA LEU A 188 9.23 -1.19 1.18
C LEU A 188 8.04 -0.75 2.03
N VAL A 189 7.77 0.56 2.07
CA VAL A 189 6.68 1.10 2.88
C VAL A 189 5.81 2.02 2.03
N LEU A 190 4.55 1.61 1.85
CA LEU A 190 3.51 2.37 1.19
C LEU A 190 2.73 3.16 2.24
N VAL A 191 2.55 4.46 2.03
CA VAL A 191 1.82 5.33 2.95
C VAL A 191 0.80 6.16 2.19
N GLY A 192 -0.46 6.12 2.60
CA GLY A 192 -1.48 6.94 1.95
C GLY A 192 -2.90 6.46 2.15
N ASP A 193 -3.70 6.56 1.10
CA ASP A 193 -5.11 6.21 1.11
C ASP A 193 -5.38 4.77 0.63
N SER A 194 -6.65 4.43 0.41
CA SER A 194 -7.08 3.10 -0.04
C SER A 194 -6.54 2.72 -1.41
N LEU A 195 -6.07 3.68 -2.23
CA LEU A 195 -5.48 3.40 -3.53
C LEU A 195 -4.01 3.00 -3.39
N ASN A 196 -3.28 3.49 -2.39
CA ASN A 196 -2.00 2.88 -2.02
C ASN A 196 -2.19 1.51 -1.38
N ARG A 197 -3.25 1.32 -0.58
CA ARG A 197 -3.59 -0.01 -0.06
C ARG A 197 -3.83 -1.00 -1.20
N ASN A 198 -4.56 -0.57 -2.23
CA ASN A 198 -4.79 -1.35 -3.43
C ASN A 198 -3.48 -1.72 -4.15
N MET A 199 -2.51 -0.80 -4.22
CA MET A 199 -1.16 -1.07 -4.74
C MET A 199 -0.37 -2.04 -3.85
N TRP A 200 -0.47 -1.90 -2.53
CA TRP A 200 0.16 -2.79 -1.55
C TRP A 200 -0.39 -4.22 -1.65
N GLU A 201 -1.71 -4.40 -1.75
CA GLU A 201 -2.35 -5.72 -1.89
C GLU A 201 -1.85 -6.43 -3.16
N SER A 202 -1.77 -5.69 -4.27
CA SER A 202 -1.17 -6.17 -5.52
C SER A 202 0.29 -6.60 -5.32
N LEU A 203 1.11 -5.74 -4.71
CA LEU A 203 2.53 -6.03 -4.52
C LEU A 203 2.74 -7.26 -3.63
N ALA A 204 1.99 -7.35 -2.53
CA ALA A 204 2.03 -8.49 -1.64
C ALA A 204 1.67 -9.78 -2.40
N CYS A 205 0.66 -9.78 -3.27
CA CYS A 205 0.31 -10.96 -4.07
C CYS A 205 1.36 -11.32 -5.12
N ILE A 206 1.95 -10.33 -5.82
CA ILE A 206 3.03 -10.55 -6.78
C ILE A 206 4.20 -11.26 -6.11
N LEU A 207 4.62 -10.77 -4.95
CA LEU A 207 5.73 -11.35 -4.20
C LEU A 207 5.35 -12.71 -3.61
N TYR A 208 4.15 -12.85 -3.03
CA TYR A 208 3.66 -14.12 -2.50
C TYR A 208 3.64 -15.24 -3.55
N ALA A 209 3.19 -14.92 -4.77
CA ALA A 209 3.16 -15.87 -5.87
C ALA A 209 4.57 -16.26 -6.36
N ALA A 210 5.54 -15.36 -6.23
CA ALA A 210 6.92 -15.57 -6.63
C ALA A 210 7.77 -16.34 -5.58
N VAL A 211 7.36 -16.37 -4.32
CA VAL A 211 8.07 -17.11 -3.27
C VAL A 211 7.94 -18.62 -3.50
N PRO A 212 9.05 -19.39 -3.63
CA PRO A 212 8.99 -20.83 -3.91
C PRO A 212 8.27 -21.64 -2.84
N ASP A 213 8.54 -21.36 -1.56
CA ASP A 213 7.80 -21.96 -0.42
C ASP A 213 6.89 -20.90 0.23
N ARG A 214 5.60 -20.95 -0.11
CA ARG A 214 4.60 -20.00 0.41
C ARG A 214 4.44 -20.07 1.93
N LEU A 215 4.84 -21.15 2.60
CA LEU A 215 4.88 -21.25 4.07
C LEU A 215 5.92 -20.32 4.69
N ARG A 216 6.88 -19.84 3.87
CA ARG A 216 7.92 -18.89 4.24
C ARG A 216 7.49 -17.43 4.05
N THR A 217 6.18 -17.21 3.93
CA THR A 217 5.58 -15.88 3.92
C THR A 217 4.75 -15.64 5.18
N ARG A 218 4.60 -14.38 5.57
CA ARG A 218 3.75 -13.99 6.69
C ARG A 218 3.00 -12.71 6.38
N LEU A 219 1.71 -12.73 6.66
CA LEU A 219 0.88 -11.54 6.73
C LEU A 219 0.69 -11.13 8.20
N ILE A 220 0.83 -9.85 8.49
CA ILE A 220 0.44 -9.24 9.75
C ILE A 220 -0.54 -8.14 9.39
N ASP A 221 -1.77 -8.26 9.87
CA ASP A 221 -2.81 -7.25 9.72
C ASP A 221 -3.17 -6.77 11.13
N ASP A 222 -3.10 -5.45 11.35
CA ASP A 222 -3.67 -4.91 12.57
C ASP A 222 -5.20 -4.93 12.48
N ALA A 223 -5.88 -5.12 13.60
CA ALA A 223 -7.35 -5.27 13.61
C ALA A 223 -8.11 -4.03 13.07
N GLY A 224 -7.42 -2.94 12.72
CA GLY A 224 -7.97 -1.69 12.20
C GLY A 224 -7.69 -1.42 10.72
N SER A 225 -6.90 -2.27 10.03
CA SER A 225 -6.41 -2.00 8.67
C SER A 225 -5.64 -0.67 8.54
N GLU A 226 -5.14 -0.13 9.66
CA GLU A 226 -4.32 1.09 9.69
C GLU A 226 -2.87 0.77 9.36
N TYR A 227 -2.43 -0.46 9.67
CA TYR A 227 -1.09 -0.94 9.41
C TYR A 227 -1.08 -2.42 9.03
N MET A 228 -0.45 -2.73 7.90
CA MET A 228 -0.33 -4.10 7.38
C MET A 228 1.10 -4.40 6.94
N ILE A 229 1.53 -5.66 7.07
CA ILE A 229 2.85 -6.13 6.67
C ILE A 229 2.72 -7.46 5.93
N PHE A 230 3.30 -7.52 4.74
CA PHE A 230 3.68 -8.75 4.08
C PHE A 230 5.19 -8.98 4.24
N ARG A 231 5.60 -10.21 4.58
CA ARG A 231 7.01 -10.60 4.68
C ARG A 231 7.29 -11.86 3.87
N ALA A 232 8.36 -11.81 3.06
CA ALA A 232 8.98 -12.98 2.45
C ALA A 232 10.28 -13.29 3.21
N MET A 233 10.23 -14.29 4.10
CA MET A 233 11.26 -14.49 5.14
C MET A 233 12.62 -14.88 4.56
N ASP A 234 12.65 -15.77 3.57
CA ASP A 234 13.91 -16.26 2.97
C ASP A 234 14.59 -15.22 2.04
N TYR A 235 13.89 -14.11 1.80
CA TYR A 235 14.38 -12.97 1.03
C TYR A 235 14.67 -11.77 1.91
N ASN A 236 14.36 -11.85 3.22
CA ASN A 236 14.43 -10.71 4.14
C ASN A 236 13.74 -9.45 3.56
N CYS A 237 12.64 -9.67 2.81
CA CYS A 237 11.85 -8.63 2.15
C CYS A 237 10.60 -8.36 2.97
N SER A 238 10.29 -7.08 3.19
CA SER A 238 9.04 -6.66 3.83
C SER A 238 8.37 -5.55 3.04
N VAL A 239 7.04 -5.66 2.92
CA VAL A 239 6.19 -4.67 2.26
C VAL A 239 5.12 -4.25 3.25
N GLU A 240 5.15 -2.98 3.63
CA GLU A 240 4.30 -2.41 4.67
C GLU A 240 3.31 -1.40 4.08
N PHE A 241 2.13 -1.29 4.68
CA PHE A 241 1.16 -0.24 4.37
C PHE A 241 0.80 0.52 5.63
N PHE A 242 0.84 1.85 5.59
CA PHE A 242 0.33 2.74 6.63
C PHE A 242 -0.81 3.62 6.10
N TRP A 243 -1.95 3.60 6.80
CA TRP A 243 -3.07 4.48 6.51
C TRP A 243 -2.74 5.92 6.90
N SER A 244 -2.60 6.78 5.89
CA SER A 244 -2.39 8.22 6.07
C SER A 244 -2.93 8.99 4.86
N PRO A 245 -4.26 9.04 4.66
CA PRO A 245 -4.88 9.60 3.45
C PRO A 245 -4.56 11.09 3.24
N PHE A 246 -4.18 11.79 4.30
CA PHE A 246 -3.87 13.23 4.29
C PHE A 246 -2.37 13.54 4.43
N LEU A 247 -1.53 12.57 4.78
CA LEU A 247 -0.11 12.74 5.14
C LEU A 247 0.17 13.64 6.37
N VAL A 248 -0.85 14.34 6.87
CA VAL A 248 -0.87 15.12 8.11
C VAL A 248 -1.83 14.50 9.11
N LYS A 249 -1.70 14.91 10.37
CA LYS A 249 -2.42 14.30 11.49
C LYS A 249 -3.92 14.63 11.44
N LEU A 250 -4.74 13.60 11.45
CA LEU A 250 -6.19 13.69 11.64
C LEU A 250 -6.52 13.27 13.08
N GLU A 251 -6.88 14.24 13.92
CA GLU A 251 -7.12 14.03 15.35
C GLU A 251 -8.62 14.04 15.66
N THR A 252 -9.10 13.09 16.47
CA THR A 252 -10.45 13.19 17.05
C THR A 252 -10.35 13.90 18.39
N LYS A 253 -10.94 15.09 18.50
CA LYS A 253 -10.96 15.92 19.72
C LYS A 253 -11.98 15.36 20.73
N ASP A 254 -11.91 15.84 21.98
CA ASP A 254 -12.77 15.39 23.09
C ASP A 254 -14.27 15.52 22.80
N ASN A 255 -14.65 16.58 22.08
CA ASN A 255 -16.00 16.85 21.63
C ASN A 255 -16.46 15.96 20.46
N LYS A 256 -15.67 14.93 20.09
CA LYS A 256 -15.89 13.99 18.97
C LYS A 256 -15.82 14.61 17.57
N THR A 257 -15.40 15.87 17.45
CA THR A 257 -15.10 16.47 16.15
C THR A 257 -13.70 16.05 15.68
N LYS A 258 -13.49 16.02 14.37
CA LYS A 258 -12.22 15.65 13.73
C LYS A 258 -11.49 16.89 13.21
N ALA A 259 -10.22 17.02 13.60
CA ALA A 259 -9.34 18.11 13.21
C ALA A 259 -8.26 17.61 12.27
N LEU A 260 -8.04 18.31 11.16
CA LEU A 260 -6.87 18.09 10.33
C LEU A 260 -5.79 19.10 10.71
N GLU A 261 -4.75 18.63 11.40
CA GLU A 261 -3.62 19.43 11.89
C GLU A 261 -2.56 19.56 10.78
N LEU A 262 -2.64 20.62 9.98
CA LEU A 262 -1.90 20.79 8.71
C LEU A 262 -0.38 20.94 8.87
N ASP A 263 0.09 21.28 10.07
CA ASP A 263 1.49 21.45 10.43
C ASP A 263 2.07 20.28 11.23
N GLN A 264 1.31 19.20 11.42
CA GLN A 264 1.72 18.01 12.17
C GLN A 264 1.60 16.75 11.32
N LEU A 265 2.61 15.87 11.36
CA LEU A 265 2.53 14.56 10.74
C LEU A 265 1.96 13.53 11.72
N PRO A 266 1.27 12.47 11.25
CA PRO A 266 0.83 11.38 12.10
C PRO A 266 2.03 10.71 12.80
N PRO A 267 1.96 10.38 14.11
CA PRO A 267 3.06 9.76 14.84
C PRO A 267 3.58 8.46 14.21
N MET A 268 2.70 7.69 13.56
CA MET A 268 3.06 6.45 12.88
C MET A 268 4.09 6.63 11.76
N LEU A 269 4.19 7.83 11.15
CA LEU A 269 5.20 8.09 10.10
C LEU A 269 6.64 7.96 10.62
N GLN A 270 6.86 8.09 11.93
CA GLN A 270 8.18 7.81 12.52
C GLN A 270 8.63 6.36 12.32
N ARG A 271 7.69 5.42 12.19
CA ARG A 271 8.00 4.00 11.90
C ARG A 271 8.56 3.82 10.50
N THR A 272 8.33 4.76 9.59
CA THR A 272 8.81 4.66 8.19
C THR A 272 10.29 5.01 8.05
N LEU A 273 10.90 5.61 9.08
CA LEU A 273 12.34 5.88 9.09
C LEU A 273 13.14 4.57 8.98
N GLY A 274 14.19 4.60 8.17
CA GLY A 274 15.02 3.44 7.87
C GLY A 274 14.41 2.47 6.86
N ALA A 275 13.28 2.77 6.24
CA ALA A 275 12.82 2.05 5.06
C ALA A 275 13.77 2.30 3.87
N ASP A 276 13.99 1.28 3.04
CA ASP A 276 14.80 1.40 1.82
C ASP A 276 14.01 2.08 0.69
N VAL A 277 12.69 1.88 0.67
CA VAL A 277 11.78 2.47 -0.31
C VAL A 277 10.54 2.99 0.37
N LEU A 278 10.22 4.27 0.15
CA LEU A 278 9.01 4.92 0.61
C LEU A 278 8.13 5.30 -0.57
N ILE A 279 6.86 4.89 -0.58
CA ILE A 279 5.90 5.23 -1.63
C ILE A 279 4.71 5.96 -1.01
N PHE A 280 4.60 7.25 -1.27
CA PHE A 280 3.52 8.09 -0.75
C PHE A 280 2.43 8.30 -1.79
N ASN A 281 1.18 8.42 -1.35
CA ASN A 281 0.12 9.04 -2.16
C ASN A 281 -0.85 9.82 -1.28
N THR A 282 -1.51 10.81 -1.88
CA THR A 282 -2.67 11.50 -1.31
C THR A 282 -3.44 12.20 -2.42
N GLY A 283 -4.74 12.41 -2.26
CA GLY A 283 -5.55 13.08 -3.28
C GLY A 283 -7.05 13.00 -3.00
N HIS A 284 -7.68 11.86 -3.29
CA HIS A 284 -9.14 11.70 -3.31
C HIS A 284 -9.84 12.18 -2.05
N TRP A 285 -9.26 11.89 -0.88
CA TRP A 285 -9.81 12.32 0.40
C TRP A 285 -9.91 13.84 0.56
N TRP A 286 -9.08 14.61 -0.15
CA TRP A 286 -9.14 16.07 -0.18
C TRP A 286 -10.29 16.63 -1.02
N THR A 287 -10.84 15.82 -1.94
CA THR A 287 -11.97 16.23 -2.81
C THR A 287 -13.34 15.96 -2.18
N HIS A 288 -13.39 15.20 -1.08
CA HIS A 288 -14.65 14.88 -0.42
C HIS A 288 -15.26 16.11 0.26
N THR A 289 -16.57 16.30 0.03
CA THR A 289 -17.34 17.41 0.59
C THR A 289 -18.58 16.91 1.35
N GLY A 290 -19.21 17.79 2.12
CA GLY A 290 -20.41 17.46 2.89
C GLY A 290 -20.16 16.32 3.88
N LYS A 291 -21.04 15.30 3.86
CA LYS A 291 -20.97 14.15 4.77
C LYS A 291 -19.79 13.20 4.51
N LEU A 292 -19.16 13.28 3.33
CA LEU A 292 -18.01 12.44 2.99
C LEU A 292 -16.68 13.06 3.42
N ARG A 293 -16.67 14.35 3.80
CA ARG A 293 -15.46 15.02 4.29
C ARG A 293 -15.06 14.43 5.63
N ALA A 294 -13.79 14.02 5.75
CA ALA A 294 -13.32 13.28 6.91
C ALA A 294 -12.96 14.16 8.13
N TRP A 295 -12.92 15.48 7.96
CA TRP A 295 -12.61 16.44 9.02
C TRP A 295 -13.70 17.51 9.13
N ASP A 296 -13.88 18.03 10.35
CA ASP A 296 -14.80 19.10 10.70
C ASP A 296 -14.11 20.47 10.66
N HIS A 297 -12.85 20.52 11.08
CA HIS A 297 -12.06 21.75 11.19
C HIS A 297 -10.61 21.53 10.73
N LEU A 298 -10.00 22.62 10.29
CA LEU A 298 -8.59 22.70 9.94
C LEU A 298 -7.85 23.39 11.09
N GLU A 299 -6.65 22.90 11.42
CA GLU A 299 -5.78 23.50 12.42
C GLU A 299 -4.39 23.78 11.87
N TRP A 300 -3.80 24.87 12.35
CA TRP A 300 -2.42 25.24 12.09
C TRP A 300 -1.82 25.86 13.35
N GLY A 301 -0.69 25.34 13.84
CA GLY A 301 -0.04 25.85 15.05
C GLY A 301 -0.92 25.72 16.29
N GLY A 302 -1.71 24.64 16.37
CA GLY A 302 -2.63 24.36 17.48
C GLY A 302 -3.86 25.28 17.55
N LYS A 303 -4.16 26.02 16.48
CA LYS A 303 -5.34 26.90 16.39
C LYS A 303 -6.21 26.52 15.21
N THR A 304 -7.53 26.58 15.39
CA THR A 304 -8.49 26.44 14.30
C THR A 304 -8.32 27.57 13.29
N VAL A 305 -8.26 27.23 12.01
CA VAL A 305 -8.09 28.16 10.89
C VAL A 305 -9.21 27.97 9.87
N GLN A 306 -9.54 29.05 9.16
CA GLN A 306 -10.48 29.04 8.03
C GLN A 306 -9.69 29.30 6.76
N MET A 307 -9.72 28.35 5.82
CA MET A 307 -9.03 28.44 4.54
C MET A 307 -9.69 27.54 3.50
N ALA A 308 -9.38 27.77 2.23
CA ALA A 308 -9.86 26.92 1.14
C ALA A 308 -9.23 25.51 1.22
N GLY A 309 -9.93 24.50 0.71
CA GLY A 309 -9.43 23.12 0.70
C GLY A 309 -8.11 22.97 -0.06
N GLU A 310 -7.93 23.69 -1.16
CA GLU A 310 -6.67 23.69 -1.92
C GLU A 310 -5.51 24.33 -1.15
N GLU A 311 -5.79 25.40 -0.39
CA GLU A 311 -4.79 26.04 0.47
C GLU A 311 -4.36 25.11 1.61
N ALA A 312 -5.33 24.41 2.20
CA ALA A 312 -5.08 23.39 3.22
C ALA A 312 -4.24 22.24 2.67
N PHE A 313 -4.58 21.74 1.47
CA PHE A 313 -3.85 20.68 0.79
C PHE A 313 -2.40 21.07 0.50
N ASP A 314 -2.19 22.27 -0.06
CA ASP A 314 -0.86 22.82 -0.31
C ASP A 314 -0.07 23.01 0.99
N GLY A 315 -0.73 23.43 2.07
CA GLY A 315 -0.17 23.52 3.42
C GLY A 315 0.32 22.17 3.95
N ALA A 316 -0.52 21.14 3.85
CA ALA A 316 -0.20 19.78 4.30
C ALA A 316 0.96 19.16 3.50
N LEU A 317 0.96 19.29 2.17
CA LEU A 317 2.06 18.79 1.34
C LEU A 317 3.38 19.52 1.63
N ARG A 318 3.35 20.83 1.91
CA ARG A 318 4.55 21.55 2.37
C ARG A 318 5.08 21.00 3.69
N THR A 319 4.20 20.65 4.63
CA THR A 319 4.58 20.05 5.91
C THR A 319 5.20 18.67 5.72
N TRP A 320 4.58 17.82 4.91
CA TRP A 320 5.12 16.51 4.54
C TRP A 320 6.48 16.62 3.82
N ALA A 321 6.59 17.50 2.82
CA ALA A 321 7.83 17.73 2.06
C ALA A 321 8.99 18.16 2.98
N ARG A 322 8.74 19.08 3.91
CA ARG A 322 9.76 19.49 4.92
C ARG A 322 10.17 18.34 5.82
N TRP A 323 9.25 17.46 6.19
CA TRP A 323 9.57 16.29 7.01
C TRP A 323 10.46 15.31 6.25
N ILE A 324 10.18 15.06 4.96
CA ILE A 324 11.04 14.23 4.11
C ILE A 324 12.45 14.84 4.01
N ASP A 325 12.53 16.13 3.68
CA ASP A 325 13.81 16.85 3.54
C ASP A 325 14.67 16.84 4.81
N TYR A 326 14.04 16.69 5.99
CA TYR A 326 14.73 16.72 7.28
C TYR A 326 15.10 15.33 7.81
N ASN A 327 14.25 14.33 7.58
CA ASN A 327 14.37 13.03 8.25
C ASN A 327 14.82 11.89 7.33
N ILE A 328 14.71 12.04 6.00
CA ILE A 328 15.05 10.99 5.05
C ILE A 328 16.43 11.24 4.46
N ASP A 329 17.27 10.21 4.57
CA ASP A 329 18.60 10.18 3.98
C ASP A 329 18.53 9.62 2.55
N PRO A 330 18.66 10.46 1.51
CA PRO A 330 18.52 10.01 0.12
C PRO A 330 19.62 9.06 -0.34
N SER A 331 20.72 8.93 0.41
CA SER A 331 21.77 7.95 0.12
C SER A 331 21.38 6.52 0.48
N ARG A 332 20.33 6.35 1.30
CA ARG A 332 19.84 5.04 1.77
C ARG A 332 18.40 4.76 1.42
N THR A 333 17.55 5.80 1.36
CA THR A 333 16.12 5.65 1.14
C THR A 333 15.70 6.27 -0.17
N ARG A 334 15.01 5.49 -1.01
CA ARG A 334 14.37 5.98 -2.23
C ARG A 334 12.95 6.43 -1.92
N VAL A 335 12.64 7.67 -2.27
CA VAL A 335 11.30 8.23 -2.07
C VAL A 335 10.58 8.30 -3.41
N PHE A 336 9.33 7.82 -3.40
CA PHE A 336 8.39 7.87 -4.51
C PHE A 336 7.12 8.58 -4.07
N PHE A 337 6.51 9.32 -4.99
CA PHE A 337 5.15 9.81 -4.82
C PHE A 337 4.30 9.32 -5.99
N ARG A 338 3.33 8.45 -5.72
CA ARG A 338 2.41 7.93 -6.71
C ARG A 338 1.39 9.02 -7.07
N SER A 339 1.29 9.33 -8.36
CA SER A 339 0.31 10.29 -8.84
C SER A 339 -1.13 9.79 -8.61
N VAL A 340 -2.07 10.69 -8.86
CA VAL A 340 -3.48 10.43 -8.57
C VAL A 340 -4.00 9.30 -9.44
N SER A 341 -4.67 8.34 -8.81
CA SER A 341 -5.40 7.30 -9.52
C SER A 341 -6.73 7.88 -10.03
N PRO A 342 -7.08 7.73 -11.32
CA PRO A 342 -8.31 8.33 -11.85
C PRO A 342 -9.57 7.62 -11.35
N GLU A 343 -10.65 8.39 -11.23
CA GLU A 343 -12.00 7.85 -11.05
C GLU A 343 -12.79 7.95 -12.36
N HIS A 344 -13.48 6.88 -12.74
CA HIS A 344 -14.27 6.82 -13.97
C HIS A 344 -15.75 7.10 -13.69
N LYS A 345 -16.04 8.38 -13.44
CA LYS A 345 -17.38 8.93 -13.14
C LYS A 345 -17.91 9.75 -14.32
N SER A 346 -19.23 9.74 -14.54
CA SER A 346 -19.91 10.57 -15.57
C SER A 346 -19.51 10.27 -17.03
N VAL A 347 -18.70 11.11 -17.68
CA VAL A 347 -18.43 11.06 -19.13
C VAL A 347 -17.70 9.77 -19.52
N ASN A 348 -16.67 9.40 -18.78
CA ASN A 348 -16.00 8.10 -18.90
C ASN A 348 -16.47 7.23 -17.72
N TRP A 349 -17.67 6.63 -17.84
CA TRP A 349 -18.28 5.78 -16.80
C TRP A 349 -17.81 4.33 -16.86
N CYS A 350 -17.40 3.74 -15.72
CA CYS A 350 -16.80 2.39 -15.71
C CYS A 350 -17.78 1.22 -15.88
N TYR A 351 -19.09 1.45 -15.80
CA TYR A 351 -20.08 0.36 -15.90
C TYR A 351 -20.11 -0.28 -17.28
N ASN A 352 -20.18 -1.62 -17.30
CA ASN A 352 -20.14 -2.47 -18.49
C ASN A 352 -18.92 -2.26 -19.40
N GLN A 353 -17.82 -1.71 -18.88
CA GLN A 353 -16.58 -1.58 -19.63
C GLN A 353 -15.72 -2.84 -19.48
N THR A 354 -15.23 -3.39 -20.59
CA THR A 354 -14.46 -4.64 -20.63
C THR A 354 -13.16 -4.53 -21.43
N ALA A 355 -12.82 -3.33 -21.91
CA ALA A 355 -11.57 -3.04 -22.61
C ALA A 355 -11.11 -1.61 -22.33
N PRO A 356 -9.80 -1.32 -22.46
CA PRO A 356 -9.27 0.03 -22.32
C PRO A 356 -9.89 1.01 -23.31
N ILE A 357 -9.85 2.29 -22.96
CA ILE A 357 -10.18 3.40 -23.86
C ILE A 357 -9.15 3.43 -24.99
N SER A 358 -9.53 2.97 -26.18
CA SER A 358 -8.69 3.02 -27.39
C SER A 358 -9.01 4.20 -28.30
N ARG A 359 -10.21 4.80 -28.16
CA ARG A 359 -10.69 5.93 -28.98
C ARG A 359 -11.60 6.83 -28.15
N GLY A 360 -11.63 8.11 -28.49
CA GLY A 360 -12.53 9.10 -27.87
C GLY A 360 -11.85 10.00 -26.85
N ASN A 361 -12.64 10.89 -26.26
CA ASN A 361 -12.14 11.87 -25.29
C ASN A 361 -12.01 11.24 -23.91
N ILE A 362 -10.88 11.51 -23.27
CA ILE A 362 -10.66 11.22 -21.87
C ILE A 362 -10.99 12.51 -21.11
N ALA A 363 -11.90 12.40 -20.15
CA ALA A 363 -12.35 13.47 -19.29
C ALA A 363 -11.93 13.14 -17.85
N PRO A 364 -10.72 13.57 -17.43
CA PRO A 364 -10.27 13.37 -16.07
C PRO A 364 -11.26 13.98 -15.08
N TRP A 365 -11.65 13.22 -14.06
CA TRP A 365 -12.58 13.68 -13.02
C TRP A 365 -11.87 14.44 -11.89
N PHE A 366 -10.61 14.10 -11.61
CA PHE A 366 -9.86 14.68 -10.52
C PHE A 366 -9.43 16.13 -10.82
N PRO A 367 -9.50 17.07 -9.86
CA PRO A 367 -9.16 18.47 -10.12
C PRO A 367 -7.68 18.67 -10.50
N GLN A 368 -7.44 19.28 -11.66
CA GLN A 368 -6.09 19.59 -12.14
C GLN A 368 -5.31 20.49 -11.16
N SER A 369 -5.99 21.42 -10.48
CA SER A 369 -5.39 22.30 -9.47
C SER A 369 -4.70 21.54 -8.33
N LEU A 370 -5.25 20.40 -7.91
CA LEU A 370 -4.63 19.56 -6.88
C LEU A 370 -3.40 18.81 -7.44
N ILE A 371 -3.43 18.38 -8.71
CA ILE A 371 -2.25 17.79 -9.37
C ILE A 371 -1.12 18.83 -9.44
N ASP A 372 -1.43 20.06 -9.84
CA ASP A 372 -0.47 21.15 -9.91
C ASP A 372 0.16 21.46 -8.54
N ILE A 373 -0.63 21.38 -7.45
CA ILE A 373 -0.14 21.52 -6.08
C ILE A 373 0.81 20.40 -5.68
N ILE A 374 0.51 19.14 -6.04
CA ILE A 374 1.41 17.99 -5.80
C ILE A 374 2.74 18.21 -6.51
N GLU A 375 2.71 18.45 -7.82
CA GLU A 375 3.92 18.63 -8.61
C GLU A 375 4.74 19.82 -8.15
N LYS A 376 4.09 20.94 -7.82
CA LYS A 376 4.75 22.15 -7.29
C LYS A 376 5.51 21.87 -6.01
N ASN A 377 4.93 21.11 -5.08
CA ASN A 377 5.60 20.77 -3.82
C ASN A 377 6.77 19.81 -4.05
N ILE A 378 6.57 18.77 -4.86
CA ILE A 378 7.62 17.82 -5.25
C ILE A 378 8.81 18.53 -5.89
N LYS A 379 8.58 19.43 -6.86
CA LYS A 379 9.62 20.21 -7.56
C LYS A 379 10.43 21.12 -6.63
N ARG A 380 9.97 21.40 -5.41
CA ARG A 380 10.63 22.28 -4.43
C ARG A 380 11.36 21.52 -3.32
N MET A 381 11.23 20.19 -3.28
CA MET A 381 11.91 19.36 -2.29
C MET A 381 13.42 19.36 -2.51
N LYS A 382 14.18 19.21 -1.42
CA LYS A 382 15.62 19.01 -1.47
C LYS A 382 15.97 17.55 -1.65
N THR A 383 15.23 16.66 -0.99
CA THR A 383 15.36 15.21 -1.15
C THR A 383 14.86 14.80 -2.54
N PRO A 384 15.68 14.12 -3.35
CA PRO A 384 15.25 13.59 -4.64
C PRO A 384 14.06 12.64 -4.47
N ILE A 385 13.02 12.86 -5.26
CA ILE A 385 11.80 12.05 -5.23
C ILE A 385 11.39 11.70 -6.65
N VAL A 386 10.96 10.45 -6.85
CA VAL A 386 10.41 10.01 -8.14
C VAL A 386 8.89 10.20 -8.10
N TYR A 387 8.39 11.10 -8.94
CA TYR A 387 6.96 11.24 -9.16
C TYR A 387 6.48 10.16 -10.13
N MET A 388 5.75 9.16 -9.64
CA MET A 388 5.23 8.10 -10.48
C MET A 388 3.95 8.56 -11.17
N ASN A 389 4.07 9.10 -12.38
CA ASN A 389 2.95 9.69 -13.13
C ASN A 389 2.06 8.63 -13.80
N ILE A 390 1.44 7.78 -12.99
CA ILE A 390 0.54 6.71 -13.43
C ILE A 390 -0.83 7.21 -13.90
N THR A 391 -1.14 8.50 -13.71
CA THR A 391 -2.50 9.02 -13.90
C THR A 391 -2.99 8.77 -15.32
N ARG A 392 -2.20 9.17 -16.32
CA ARG A 392 -2.60 9.07 -17.72
C ARG A 392 -2.76 7.63 -18.20
N LEU A 393 -1.81 6.76 -17.89
CA LEU A 393 -1.91 5.34 -18.26
C LEU A 393 -3.11 4.67 -17.56
N SER A 394 -3.43 5.09 -16.34
CA SER A 394 -4.59 4.58 -15.60
C SER A 394 -5.92 5.10 -16.13
N GLU A 395 -5.98 6.31 -16.69
CA GLU A 395 -7.21 6.85 -17.30
C GLU A 395 -7.67 6.02 -18.50
N LEU A 396 -6.74 5.33 -19.16
CA LEU A 396 -7.09 4.45 -20.27
C LEU A 396 -7.76 3.16 -19.79
N ARG A 397 -7.62 2.79 -18.51
CA ARG A 397 -8.01 1.48 -17.97
C ARG A 397 -9.40 1.45 -17.35
N ILE A 398 -10.36 2.11 -17.99
CA ILE A 398 -11.75 2.17 -17.55
C ILE A 398 -12.38 0.79 -17.27
N ASP A 399 -11.87 -0.26 -17.93
CA ASP A 399 -12.25 -1.67 -17.80
C ASP A 399 -11.83 -2.31 -16.47
N ALA A 400 -10.79 -1.80 -15.81
CA ALA A 400 -10.14 -2.46 -14.68
C ALA A 400 -10.81 -2.15 -13.32
N HIS A 401 -11.88 -1.35 -13.29
CA HIS A 401 -12.61 -1.04 -12.07
C HIS A 401 -13.52 -2.18 -11.60
N PRO A 402 -13.76 -2.35 -10.28
CA PRO A 402 -14.74 -3.30 -9.75
C PRO A 402 -16.15 -3.06 -10.27
N SER A 403 -16.55 -1.80 -10.50
CA SER A 403 -17.90 -1.45 -10.93
C SER A 403 -18.94 -2.04 -9.96
N ILE A 404 -19.96 -2.74 -10.46
CA ILE A 404 -20.97 -3.44 -9.65
C ILE A 404 -20.48 -4.75 -9.00
N TYR A 405 -19.21 -5.12 -9.17
CA TYR A 405 -18.59 -6.30 -8.56
C TYR A 405 -17.75 -5.92 -7.32
N THR A 406 -18.14 -4.83 -6.67
CA THR A 406 -17.60 -4.38 -5.38
C THR A 406 -18.39 -4.98 -4.20
N ILE A 407 -18.00 -4.59 -2.98
CA ILE A 407 -18.69 -4.91 -1.74
C ILE A 407 -19.34 -3.69 -1.11
N THR A 408 -20.35 -3.92 -0.27
CA THR A 408 -20.93 -2.91 0.60
C THR A 408 -20.00 -2.58 1.78
N HIS A 409 -20.30 -1.51 2.51
CA HIS A 409 -19.58 -1.17 3.74
C HIS A 409 -19.68 -2.25 4.84
N GLU A 410 -20.68 -3.13 4.78
CA GLU A 410 -20.79 -4.30 5.65
C GLU A 410 -19.94 -5.49 5.19
N GLY A 411 -19.12 -5.32 4.14
CA GLY A 411 -18.25 -6.36 3.62
C GLY A 411 -18.95 -7.42 2.78
N LYS A 412 -20.13 -7.12 2.21
CA LYS A 412 -20.93 -8.10 1.45
C LYS A 412 -20.96 -7.75 -0.04
N PRO A 413 -20.94 -8.73 -0.95
CA PRO A 413 -21.21 -8.49 -2.36
C PRO A 413 -22.57 -7.80 -2.55
N LEU A 414 -22.65 -6.90 -3.54
CA LEU A 414 -23.91 -6.22 -3.86
C LEU A 414 -25.03 -7.20 -4.19
N SER A 415 -26.23 -6.94 -3.64
CA SER A 415 -27.46 -7.68 -3.98
C SER A 415 -27.83 -7.50 -5.45
N LYS A 416 -28.71 -8.37 -5.96
CA LYS A 416 -29.21 -8.27 -7.34
C LYS A 416 -29.87 -6.91 -7.61
N GLU A 417 -30.63 -6.40 -6.64
CA GLU A 417 -31.31 -5.10 -6.71
C GLU A 417 -30.31 -3.95 -6.68
N GLN A 418 -29.25 -4.05 -5.87
CA GLN A 418 -28.18 -3.04 -5.82
C GLN A 418 -27.37 -3.01 -7.12
N ARG A 419 -27.06 -4.17 -7.71
CA ARG A 419 -26.39 -4.27 -9.01
C ARG A 419 -27.19 -3.66 -10.17
N GLN A 420 -28.52 -3.56 -10.02
CA GLN A 420 -29.40 -2.86 -10.96
C GLN A 420 -29.40 -1.33 -10.77
N GLN A 421 -28.65 -0.81 -9.80
CA GLN A 421 -28.51 0.62 -9.51
C GLN A 421 -27.03 1.04 -9.59
N PRO A 422 -26.38 0.89 -10.76
CA PRO A 422 -24.94 1.11 -10.88
C PRO A 422 -24.51 2.54 -10.53
N LEU A 423 -25.35 3.55 -10.79
CA LEU A 423 -25.05 4.95 -10.45
C LEU A 423 -24.85 5.16 -8.95
N THR A 424 -25.44 4.32 -8.10
CA THR A 424 -25.38 4.43 -6.64
C THR A 424 -24.31 3.53 -6.05
N TYR A 425 -24.16 2.32 -6.58
CA TYR A 425 -23.37 1.26 -5.93
C TYR A 425 -22.10 0.85 -6.67
N SER A 426 -21.81 1.36 -7.86
CA SER A 426 -20.57 1.00 -8.56
C SER A 426 -19.35 1.64 -7.91
N ASP A 427 -18.30 0.84 -7.70
CA ASP A 427 -16.97 1.35 -7.37
C ASP A 427 -16.18 1.58 -8.67
N CYS A 428 -16.09 2.84 -9.07
CA CYS A 428 -15.25 3.30 -10.18
C CYS A 428 -14.04 4.12 -9.68
N SER A 429 -13.57 3.84 -8.44
CA SER A 429 -12.43 4.51 -7.82
C SER A 429 -11.27 3.53 -7.58
N HIS A 430 -11.55 2.34 -7.03
CA HIS A 430 -10.56 1.28 -6.80
C HIS A 430 -10.38 0.40 -8.03
N TRP A 431 -9.46 -0.57 -7.97
CA TRP A 431 -9.10 -1.42 -9.11
C TRP A 431 -9.18 -2.89 -8.76
N CYS A 432 -9.72 -3.68 -9.68
CA CYS A 432 -9.68 -5.13 -9.58
C CYS A 432 -8.23 -5.63 -9.52
N LEU A 433 -8.02 -6.69 -8.73
CA LEU A 433 -6.76 -7.43 -8.66
C LEU A 433 -6.96 -8.89 -9.10
N PRO A 434 -6.01 -9.45 -9.88
CA PRO A 434 -4.85 -8.79 -10.52
C PRO A 434 -5.31 -7.76 -11.58
N GLY A 435 -4.42 -6.86 -11.99
CA GLY A 435 -4.75 -5.83 -12.98
C GLY A 435 -3.88 -4.59 -12.93
N LEU A 436 -4.51 -3.41 -13.04
CA LEU A 436 -3.81 -2.14 -13.18
C LEU A 436 -2.77 -1.84 -12.07
N PRO A 437 -3.05 -2.09 -10.78
CA PRO A 437 -2.05 -1.86 -9.74
C PRO A 437 -0.78 -2.71 -9.89
N ASP A 438 -0.86 -3.87 -10.54
CA ASP A 438 0.32 -4.70 -10.83
C ASP A 438 1.29 -3.95 -11.75
N THR A 439 0.75 -3.19 -12.71
CA THR A 439 1.54 -2.33 -13.58
C THR A 439 2.23 -1.21 -12.81
N TRP A 440 1.56 -0.60 -11.82
CA TRP A 440 2.19 0.42 -10.98
C TRP A 440 3.38 -0.15 -10.20
N ASN A 441 3.22 -1.36 -9.68
CA ASN A 441 4.29 -2.08 -9.01
C ASN A 441 5.44 -2.41 -9.97
N MET A 442 5.17 -2.92 -11.17
CA MET A 442 6.24 -3.17 -12.14
C MET A 442 6.96 -1.88 -12.57
N LEU A 443 6.25 -0.75 -12.71
CA LEU A 443 6.87 0.55 -12.94
C LEU A 443 7.77 0.97 -11.76
N LEU A 444 7.33 0.77 -10.51
CA LEU A 444 8.16 1.00 -9.33
C LEU A 444 9.46 0.18 -9.40
N PHE A 445 9.39 -1.12 -9.67
CA PHE A 445 10.57 -1.98 -9.73
C PHE A 445 11.51 -1.63 -10.90
N ASN A 446 10.98 -1.18 -12.03
CA ASN A 446 11.81 -0.65 -13.12
C ASN A 446 12.65 0.57 -12.68
N PHE A 447 12.11 1.43 -11.82
CA PHE A 447 12.93 2.48 -11.20
C PHE A 447 13.95 1.89 -10.23
N LEU A 448 13.61 0.85 -9.45
CA LEU A 448 14.49 0.25 -8.45
C LEU A 448 15.75 -0.42 -9.04
N ILE A 449 15.69 -0.88 -10.30
CA ILE A 449 16.86 -1.40 -11.03
C ILE A 449 17.88 -0.31 -11.33
N ARG A 450 17.40 0.92 -11.58
CA ARG A 450 18.29 2.04 -11.89
C ARG A 450 19.10 2.43 -10.64
N PRO A 451 20.41 2.69 -10.76
CA PRO A 451 21.24 3.16 -9.64
C PRO A 451 20.64 4.39 -8.95
N LEU A 452 20.93 4.54 -7.66
CA LEU A 452 20.64 5.80 -6.95
C LEU A 452 21.36 6.96 -7.66
N PRO A 453 20.74 8.15 -7.78
CA PRO A 453 21.45 9.33 -8.25
C PRO A 453 22.70 9.54 -7.38
N SER A 454 23.88 9.60 -7.99
CA SER A 454 25.09 10.03 -7.28
C SER A 454 24.90 11.48 -6.85
N THR A 455 24.89 11.73 -5.53
CA THR A 455 24.80 13.09 -4.95
C THR A 455 26.06 13.91 -5.18
#